data_AF-A0AB37UB28-F1
#
_entry.id   AF-A0AB37UB28-F1
#
_cell.length_a   1.000
_cell.length_b   1.000
_cell.length_c   1.000
_cell.angle_alpha   90.00
_cell.angle_beta   90.00
_cell.angle_gamma   90.00
#
_symmetry.space_group_name_H-M   'P 1'
#
loop_
_entity.id
_entity.type
_entity.pdbx_description
1 polymer ?
#
loop_
_entity_poly.entity_id
_entity_poly.type
_entity_poly.pdbx_seq_one_letter_code
_entity_poly.pdbx_strand_id
1 'polypeptide(L)' 'MLQSIEGIYKNGIIELAEKPTSVEESQVIVTFLETKSAPKTDQMMYFGMFAGSNQSTEEDFQIAEFVADTDDNLDWS' A
#
# COMPACT_ATOMS: atom_id res chain seq x y z
N MET A 1 30.49 -8.41 7.89
CA MET A 1 29.14 -8.61 7.31
C MET A 1 28.25 -7.55 7.93
N LEU A 2 27.41 -6.87 7.16
CA LEU A 2 26.48 -5.86 7.70
C LEU A 2 25.23 -6.59 8.21
N GLN A 3 24.80 -6.31 9.45
CA GLN A 3 23.56 -6.81 10.03
C GLN A 3 22.64 -5.63 10.29
N SER A 4 21.39 -5.77 9.89
CA SER A 4 20.34 -4.79 10.15
C SER A 4 19.35 -5.40 11.13
N ILE A 5 19.07 -4.69 12.22
CA ILE A 5 18.16 -5.11 13.27
C ILE A 5 17.11 -4.02 13.43
N GLU A 6 15.84 -4.43 13.49
CA GLU A 6 14.76 -3.51 13.76
C GLU A 6 14.72 -3.14 15.25
N GLY A 7 14.35 -1.91 15.56
CA GLY A 7 14.23 -1.42 16.92
C GLY A 7 13.27 -0.26 17.02
N ILE A 8 12.82 0.00 18.24
CA ILE A 8 11.91 1.11 18.55
C ILE A 8 12.71 2.20 19.25
N TYR A 9 12.63 3.42 18.72
CA TYR A 9 13.18 4.59 19.40
C TYR A 9 12.14 5.22 20.32
N LYS A 10 12.47 5.34 21.62
CA LYS A 10 11.62 5.97 22.62
C LYS A 10 12.46 6.74 23.63
N ASN A 11 12.16 8.03 23.80
CA ASN A 11 12.80 8.89 24.81
C ASN A 11 14.35 8.92 24.75
N GLY A 12 14.94 8.88 23.56
CA GLY A 12 16.41 8.85 23.42
C GLY A 12 17.05 7.47 23.54
N ILE A 13 16.26 6.42 23.79
CA ILE A 13 16.73 5.04 23.91
C ILE A 13 16.24 4.24 22.71
N ILE A 14 17.11 3.43 22.12
CA ILE A 14 16.78 2.47 21.07
C ILE A 14 16.64 1.11 21.73
N GLU A 15 15.42 0.55 21.70
CA GLU A 15 15.14 -0.81 22.12
C GLU A 15 15.21 -1.71 20.88
N LEU A 16 16.25 -2.55 20.81
CA LEU A 16 16.42 -3.50 19.71
C LEU A 16 15.42 -4.67 19.86
N ALA A 17 14.76 -5.06 18.78
CA ALA A 17 13.86 -6.21 18.77
C ALA A 17 14.63 -7.52 18.97
N GLU A 18 15.87 -7.58 18.49
CA GLU A 18 16.75 -8.74 18.59
C GLU A 18 18.16 -8.34 19.01
N LYS A 19 18.87 -9.26 19.66
CA LYS A 19 20.29 -9.06 20.00
C LYS A 19 21.16 -9.49 18.81
N PRO A 20 22.11 -8.67 18.35
CA PRO A 20 23.05 -9.09 17.32
C PRO A 20 23.88 -10.28 17.81
N THR A 21 23.93 -11.34 17.02
CA THR A 21 24.71 -12.53 17.34
C THR A 21 26.19 -12.26 17.05
N SER A 22 27.07 -12.54 18.03
CA SER A 22 28.52 -12.39 17.90
C SER A 22 29.04 -10.95 17.69
N VAL A 23 28.35 -9.95 18.23
CA VAL A 23 28.85 -8.56 18.28
C VAL A 23 28.94 -8.10 19.74
N GLU A 24 30.16 -7.90 20.23
CA GLU A 24 30.39 -7.35 21.58
C GLU A 24 30.47 -5.81 21.54
N GLU A 25 31.13 -5.24 20.54
CA GLU A 25 31.24 -3.80 20.31
C GLU A 25 31.31 -3.51 18.81
N SER A 26 30.57 -2.50 18.33
CA SER A 26 30.63 -2.06 16.94
C SER A 26 30.09 -0.64 16.77
N GLN A 27 30.52 0.05 15.71
CA GLN A 27 29.91 1.32 15.30
C GLN A 27 28.57 1.06 14.63
N VAL A 28 27.56 1.85 14.98
CA VAL A 28 26.20 1.72 14.45
C VAL A 28 25.76 3.00 13.74
N ILE A 29 24.94 2.84 12.69
CA ILE A 29 24.26 3.92 11.99
C ILE A 29 22.77 3.78 12.28
N VAL A 30 22.15 4.86 12.76
CA VAL A 30 20.72 4.88 13.10
C VAL A 30 19.97 5.69 12.04
N THR A 31 18.98 5.06 11.41
CA THR A 31 18.10 5.71 10.43
C THR A 31 16.68 5.70 10.97
N PHE A 32 16.06 6.88 11.09
CA PHE A 32 14.67 7.01 11.51
C PHE A 32 13.75 6.88 10.31
N LEU A 33 12.85 5.90 10.35
CA LEU A 33 11.80 5.74 9.35
C LEU A 33 10.59 6.55 9.79
N GLU A 34 10.23 7.58 9.01
CA GLU A 34 8.98 8.29 9.22
C GLU A 34 7.80 7.36 8.91
N THR A 35 6.99 7.07 9.91
CA THR A 35 5.70 6.43 9.66
C THR A 35 4.78 7.47 9.03
N LYS A 36 4.72 7.46 7.70
CA LYS A 36 3.60 8.11 7.01
C LYS A 36 2.35 7.37 7.43
N SER A 37 1.63 7.92 8.39
CA SER A 37 0.25 7.53 8.64
C SER A 37 -0.48 7.72 7.31
N ALA A 38 -0.73 6.63 6.59
CA ALA A 38 -1.73 6.68 5.54
C ALA A 38 -2.98 7.25 6.20
N PRO A 39 -3.61 8.31 5.64
CA PRO A 39 -4.87 8.77 6.17
C PRO A 39 -5.79 7.54 6.15
N LYS A 40 -6.25 7.10 7.32
CA LYS A 40 -7.35 6.14 7.40
C LYS A 40 -8.53 6.85 6.76
N THR A 41 -8.77 6.59 5.49
CA THR A 41 -10.04 6.93 4.88
C THR A 41 -11.05 6.00 5.53
N ASP A 42 -11.85 6.52 6.46
CA ASP A 42 -13.03 5.86 7.04
C ASP A 42 -14.13 5.57 5.99
N GLN A 43 -13.83 5.76 4.71
CA GLN A 43 -14.74 5.50 3.62
C GLN A 43 -14.92 3.99 3.47
N MET A 44 -16.03 3.46 3.97
CA MET A 44 -16.51 2.13 3.60
C MET A 44 -16.63 2.08 2.08
N MET A 45 -15.80 1.24 1.44
CA MET A 45 -15.92 0.95 0.00
C MET A 45 -17.18 0.10 -0.21
N TYR A 46 -18.09 0.55 -1.07
CA TYR A 46 -19.21 -0.24 -1.54
C TYR A 46 -18.83 -0.94 -2.85
N PHE A 47 -19.48 -2.07 -3.14
CA PHE A 47 -19.27 -2.81 -4.38
C PHE A 47 -19.49 -1.88 -5.61
N GLY A 48 -18.49 -1.79 -6.49
CA GLY A 48 -18.50 -0.88 -7.64
C GLY A 48 -17.79 0.47 -7.44
N MET A 49 -17.25 0.75 -6.24
CA MET A 49 -16.44 1.96 -6.00
C MET A 49 -14.94 1.70 -6.19
N PHE A 50 -14.24 2.58 -6.90
CA PHE A 50 -12.78 2.60 -6.93
C PHE A 50 -12.20 3.17 -5.63
N ALA A 51 -10.99 2.73 -5.26
CA ALA A 51 -10.28 3.24 -4.10
C ALA A 51 -9.86 4.71 -4.33
N GLY A 52 -10.53 5.66 -3.69
CA GLY A 52 -10.21 7.08 -3.80
C GLY A 52 -11.39 8.00 -3.44
N SER A 53 -11.14 9.31 -3.44
CA SER A 53 -12.14 10.35 -3.16
C SER A 53 -13.03 10.70 -4.34
N ASN A 54 -12.70 10.22 -5.54
CA ASN A 54 -13.41 10.57 -6.77
C ASN A 54 -14.53 9.56 -7.01
N GLN A 55 -15.77 10.03 -6.97
CA GLN A 55 -16.93 9.25 -7.38
C GLN A 55 -16.90 9.06 -8.89
N SER A 56 -17.02 7.82 -9.36
CA SER A 56 -17.12 7.54 -10.80
C SER A 56 -18.33 8.26 -11.40
N THR A 57 -18.13 8.89 -12.54
CA THR A 57 -19.21 9.50 -13.34
C THR A 57 -19.64 8.54 -14.43
N GLU A 58 -20.78 8.81 -15.10
CA GLU A 58 -21.25 8.02 -16.23
C GLU A 58 -20.20 7.91 -17.36
N GLU A 59 -19.40 8.96 -17.54
CA GLU A 59 -18.33 9.02 -18.53
C GLU A 59 -17.24 7.96 -18.29
N ASP A 60 -16.97 7.62 -17.03
CA ASP A 60 -15.99 6.58 -16.67
C ASP A 60 -16.47 5.18 -17.07
N PHE A 61 -17.79 4.97 -17.16
CA PHE A 61 -18.39 3.69 -17.54
C PHE A 61 -18.58 3.53 -19.05
N GLN A 62 -18.55 4.63 -19.83
CA GLN A 62 -18.68 4.57 -21.30
C GLN A 62 -17.59 3.71 -21.96
N ILE A 63 -16.38 3.68 -21.40
CA ILE A 63 -15.27 2.86 -21.92
C ILE A 63 -15.54 1.35 -21.72
N ALA A 64 -16.29 0.99 -20.68
CA ALA A 64 -16.65 -0.38 -20.36
C ALA A 64 -18.05 -0.77 -20.90
N GLU A 65 -18.77 0.18 -21.49
CA GLU A 65 -20.06 -0.08 -22.09
C GLU A 65 -19.86 -1.03 -23.27
N PHE A 66 -20.44 -2.22 -23.13
CA PHE A 66 -20.47 -3.18 -24.21
C PHE A 66 -21.41 -2.66 -25.28
N VAL A 67 -20.85 -2.00 -26.29
CA VAL A 67 -21.55 -1.72 -27.53
C VAL A 67 -21.61 -3.04 -28.28
N ALA A 68 -22.78 -3.67 -28.27
CA ALA A 68 -23.04 -4.81 -29.13
C ALA A 68 -23.07 -4.29 -30.57
N ASP A 69 -21.94 -4.34 -31.25
CA ASP A 69 -21.88 -4.07 -32.68
C ASP A 69 -22.84 -5.04 -33.36
N THR A 70 -23.77 -4.50 -34.16
CA THR A 70 -24.63 -5.32 -35.02
C THR A 70 -23.81 -6.07 -36.10
N ASP A 71 -22.49 -5.84 -36.14
CA ASP A 71 -21.52 -6.32 -37.12
C ASP A 71 -20.63 -7.48 -36.64
N ASP A 72 -20.84 -8.04 -35.44
CA ASP A 72 -20.04 -9.21 -35.04
C ASP A 72 -20.38 -10.47 -35.85
N ASN A 73 -21.49 -10.47 -36.61
CA ASN A 73 -21.93 -11.55 -37.49
C ASN A 73 -21.83 -12.95 -36.85
N LEU A 74 -21.93 -12.98 -35.52
CA LEU A 74 -21.85 -14.18 -34.70
C LEU A 74 -23.28 -14.54 -34.31
N ASP A 75 -23.77 -15.58 -34.97
CA ASP A 75 -25.05 -16.20 -34.68
C ASP A 75 -24.94 -16.96 -33.35
N TRP A 76 -25.34 -16.32 -32.25
CA TRP A 76 -25.42 -16.95 -30.92
C TRP A 76 -26.76 -17.69 -30.71
N SER A 77 -27.26 -18.34 -31.77
CA SER A 77 -28.40 -19.26 -31.71
C SER A 77 -28.00 -20.64 -31.17
#